data_AF-A0AAD5SGP5-F1
#
_entry.id   AF-A0AAD5SGP5-F1
#
_cell.length_a   1.000
_cell.length_b   1.000
_cell.length_c   1.000
_cell.angle_alpha   90.00
_cell.angle_beta   90.00
_cell.angle_gamma   90.00
#
_symmetry.space_group_name_H-M   'P 1'
#
loop_
_entity.id
_entity.type
_entity.pdbx_description
1 polymer ?
#
loop_
_entity_poly.entity_id
_entity_poly.type
_entity_poly.pdbx_seq_one_letter_code
_entity_poly.pdbx_strand_id
1 'polypeptide(L)'
;VFTGTGAAGKAGVERVKGLLELVRGAMRTDVFGVGGGAGVFSVYGFHRPLLESGLVLLRVLGRVRALAGEDRILAESVHEVCRDWMSMVCESVGNVLSGANDWSDPAQQRDITMVLALLTELVRPEVGLNPVLWASEFERQRTIPILMEMFQKGVSGSMEEKPVFAEEVLLLLLVLSQNPVVAEGMWMYGVVVGFCNNTLTPVFVDGGVPAYINSTRNPWHVVWCLMVSIVSNLTRHLGTRPVFVKEVIGFVQLYNVQIGRSINIILGTLEADPRLTLGELDETNRIADLAYLLIGVHEHFAGDAVVKEQRIEVEGLDWGFLDAFQWFGMHIVRRFVHLFNSRTELEGRIVVYGKERAKFEDGTGDGGDGGFALTDGSQGVPPVILREVRRRMLLVLRSFMTFLRVALGCEAILRNSDKHKWDFSKLGAFTPSVRSQEVDPSLGILLDLLRHMAGIIKELSEEAAARHAKDKGKGKGPAVPASSATDKFGPPTMSAANAVLVAECGLVLVATQLGLHRVEGENWEAVENEVVGDFVASVGELEVLLAGAKEKDEKAVKLAGWQGAEIQDTINLVKVVQGFIRRERIGSGSSGGVRR
;
A
#
# COMPACT_ATOMS: atom_id res chain seq x y z
N VAL A 1 9.00 31.18 -15.12
CA VAL A 1 7.67 30.85 -15.71
C VAL A 1 6.72 30.20 -14.69
N PHE A 2 7.19 29.40 -13.73
CA PHE A 2 6.33 28.60 -12.82
C PHE A 2 6.11 29.15 -11.40
N THR A 3 6.39 30.43 -11.12
CA THR A 3 6.27 30.99 -9.76
C THR A 3 4.98 31.78 -9.49
N GLY A 4 4.13 32.01 -10.50
CA GLY A 4 2.90 32.76 -10.35
C GLY A 4 1.69 31.86 -10.06
N THR A 5 0.91 32.19 -9.04
CA THR A 5 -0.39 31.56 -8.74
C THR A 5 -1.54 32.29 -9.46
N GLY A 6 -2.65 31.60 -9.69
CA GLY A 6 -3.84 32.21 -10.29
C GLY A 6 -3.68 32.52 -11.78
N ALA A 7 -3.70 33.80 -12.17
CA ALA A 7 -3.70 34.23 -13.58
C ALA A 7 -2.49 33.71 -14.38
N ALA A 8 -1.31 33.67 -13.76
CA ALA A 8 -0.11 33.11 -14.39
C ALA A 8 -0.22 31.59 -14.61
N GLY A 9 -0.87 30.87 -13.69
CA GLY A 9 -1.21 29.46 -13.84
C GLY A 9 -2.14 29.25 -15.02
N LYS A 10 -3.25 30.02 -15.11
CA LYS A 10 -4.20 29.93 -16.24
C LYS A 10 -3.53 30.17 -17.60
N ALA A 11 -2.71 31.21 -17.72
CA ALA A 11 -1.94 31.47 -18.93
C ALA A 11 -0.90 30.38 -19.24
N GLY A 12 -0.39 29.69 -18.22
CA GLY A 12 0.44 28.50 -18.39
C GLY A 12 -0.35 27.33 -18.96
N VAL A 13 -1.55 27.05 -18.43
CA VAL A 13 -2.43 25.98 -18.92
C VAL A 13 -2.80 26.20 -20.38
N GLU A 14 -3.25 27.40 -20.77
CA GLU A 14 -3.62 27.70 -22.16
C GLU A 14 -2.44 27.52 -23.13
N ARG A 15 -1.22 27.92 -22.72
CA ARG A 15 -0.02 27.69 -23.55
C ARG A 15 0.28 26.20 -23.72
N VAL A 16 0.23 25.42 -22.65
CA VAL A 16 0.49 23.98 -22.72
C VAL A 16 -0.58 23.28 -23.54
N LYS A 17 -1.85 23.67 -23.39
CA LYS A 17 -2.97 23.19 -24.20
C LYS A 17 -2.76 23.48 -25.69
N GLY A 18 -2.43 24.72 -26.07
CA GLY A 18 -2.16 25.05 -27.48
C GLY A 18 -0.98 24.28 -28.08
N LEU A 19 0.06 24.01 -27.27
CA LEU A 19 1.17 23.15 -27.70
C LEU A 19 0.74 21.69 -27.87
N LEU A 20 -0.10 21.16 -26.96
CA LEU A 20 -0.66 19.81 -27.10
C LEU A 20 -1.53 19.68 -28.34
N GLU A 21 -2.33 20.70 -28.68
CA GLU A 21 -3.12 20.74 -29.91
C GLU A 21 -2.23 20.76 -31.16
N LEU A 22 -1.15 21.54 -31.15
CA LEU A 22 -0.20 21.61 -32.26
C LEU A 22 0.53 20.29 -32.48
N VAL A 23 1.05 19.68 -31.41
CA VAL A 23 1.72 18.38 -31.47
C VAL A 23 0.76 17.30 -31.95
N ARG A 24 -0.48 17.30 -31.45
CA ARG A 24 -1.54 16.40 -31.92
C ARG A 24 -1.88 16.62 -33.39
N GLY A 25 -2.00 17.87 -33.83
CA GLY A 25 -2.28 18.24 -35.21
C GLY A 25 -1.23 17.69 -36.16
N ALA A 26 0.05 17.78 -35.78
CA ALA A 26 1.16 17.21 -36.54
C ALA A 26 1.08 15.68 -36.67
N MET A 27 0.50 14.98 -35.69
CA MET A 27 0.34 13.51 -35.70
C MET A 27 -0.94 13.02 -36.38
N ARG A 28 -1.91 13.90 -36.69
CA ARG A 28 -3.18 13.55 -37.35
C ARG A 28 -3.20 13.76 -38.86
N THR A 29 -2.13 14.25 -39.48
CA THR A 29 -2.11 14.45 -40.93
C THR A 29 -2.18 13.10 -41.66
N ASP A 30 -3.04 12.96 -42.68
CA ASP A 30 -3.34 11.69 -43.38
C ASP A 30 -2.11 10.93 -43.89
N VAL A 31 -1.01 11.64 -44.18
CA VAL A 31 0.25 11.07 -44.71
C VAL A 31 1.14 10.50 -43.59
N PHE A 32 0.99 11.00 -42.38
CA PHE A 32 1.88 10.74 -41.24
C PHE A 32 1.09 10.33 -39.98
N GLY A 33 -0.14 9.89 -40.18
CA GLY A 33 -1.02 9.49 -39.10
C GLY A 33 -0.40 8.37 -38.28
N VAL A 34 -0.48 8.50 -36.95
CA VAL A 34 -0.24 7.38 -36.05
C VAL A 34 -1.31 6.32 -36.33
N GLY A 35 -1.00 5.31 -37.14
CA GLY A 35 -1.95 4.26 -37.58
C GLY A 35 -2.20 4.16 -39.09
N GLY A 36 -1.53 4.97 -39.93
CA GLY A 36 -1.68 4.90 -41.39
C GLY A 36 -1.12 3.63 -42.06
N GLY A 37 -0.46 2.75 -41.31
CA GLY A 37 0.08 1.48 -41.80
C GLY A 37 0.43 0.54 -40.65
N ALA A 38 0.54 -0.76 -40.96
CA ALA A 38 0.93 -1.79 -40.00
C ALA A 38 2.37 -1.56 -39.53
N GLY A 39 2.49 -0.98 -38.34
CA GLY A 39 3.58 -1.23 -37.42
C GLY A 39 4.55 -0.09 -37.18
N VAL A 40 4.85 0.06 -35.88
CA VAL A 40 5.96 0.78 -35.24
C VAL A 40 6.06 2.28 -35.56
N PHE A 41 6.01 3.14 -34.54
CA PHE A 41 6.27 4.58 -34.72
C PHE A 41 7.65 4.85 -35.31
N SER A 42 8.57 3.89 -35.17
CA SER A 42 9.89 3.92 -35.76
C SER A 42 9.92 4.01 -37.29
N VAL A 43 8.81 3.72 -38.00
CA VAL A 43 8.74 3.91 -39.46
C VAL A 43 9.02 5.37 -39.83
N TYR A 44 8.58 6.31 -39.01
CA TYR A 44 8.86 7.73 -39.18
C TYR A 44 9.62 8.27 -37.98
N GLY A 45 10.90 8.60 -38.16
CA GLY A 45 11.80 9.03 -37.07
C GLY A 45 11.34 10.26 -36.27
N PHE A 46 10.34 11.02 -36.73
CA PHE A 46 9.79 12.18 -36.02
C PHE A 46 8.62 11.85 -35.08
N HIS A 47 7.96 10.69 -35.19
CA HIS A 47 6.82 10.35 -34.31
C HIS A 47 7.22 10.25 -32.85
N ARG A 48 8.36 9.59 -32.56
CA ARG A 48 8.85 9.43 -31.19
C ARG A 48 9.16 10.79 -30.52
N PRO A 49 9.92 11.73 -31.12
CA PRO A 49 10.09 13.07 -30.56
C PRO A 49 8.77 13.83 -30.31
N LEU A 50 7.75 13.65 -31.16
CA LEU A 50 6.44 14.28 -30.95
C LEU A 50 5.70 13.67 -29.75
N LEU A 51 5.72 12.35 -29.60
CA LEU A 51 5.14 11.66 -28.45
C LEU A 51 5.87 12.02 -27.15
N GLU A 52 7.20 12.08 -27.17
CA GLU A 52 8.03 12.56 -26.06
C GLU A 52 7.67 13.99 -25.67
N SER A 53 7.48 14.86 -26.66
CA SER A 53 7.03 16.24 -26.44
C SER A 53 5.64 16.26 -25.81
N GLY A 54 4.70 15.44 -26.30
CA GLY A 54 3.38 15.25 -25.72
C GLY A 54 3.44 14.81 -24.26
N LEU A 55 4.30 13.83 -23.94
CA LEU A 55 4.48 13.32 -22.58
C LEU A 55 4.99 14.41 -21.63
N VAL A 56 5.99 15.19 -22.07
CA VAL A 56 6.50 16.33 -21.29
C VAL A 56 5.41 17.37 -21.09
N LEU A 57 4.65 17.71 -22.13
CA LEU A 57 3.57 18.68 -22.05
C LEU A 57 2.45 18.23 -21.09
N LEU A 58 2.06 16.96 -21.10
CA LEU A 58 1.09 16.40 -20.15
C LEU A 58 1.57 16.49 -18.69
N ARG A 59 2.85 16.17 -18.44
CA ARG A 59 3.46 16.33 -17.11
C ARG A 59 3.48 17.78 -16.64
N VAL A 60 3.78 18.71 -17.55
CA VAL A 60 3.74 20.15 -17.25
C VAL A 60 2.31 20.61 -16.99
N LEU A 61 1.35 20.14 -17.79
CA LEU A 61 -0.07 20.46 -17.65
C LEU A 61 -0.57 20.14 -16.24
N GLY A 62 -0.31 18.93 -15.73
CA GLY A 62 -0.74 18.54 -14.38
C GLY A 62 -0.17 19.45 -13.29
N ARG A 63 1.10 19.87 -13.41
CA ARG A 63 1.74 20.80 -12.47
C ARG A 63 1.16 22.20 -12.54
N VAL A 64 0.90 22.72 -13.74
CA VAL A 64 0.38 24.08 -13.92
C VAL A 64 -1.09 24.18 -13.55
N ARG A 65 -1.88 23.13 -13.80
CA ARG A 65 -3.29 23.05 -13.39
C ARG A 65 -3.41 23.16 -11.87
N ALA A 66 -2.53 22.48 -11.12
CA ALA A 66 -2.47 22.62 -9.67
C ALA A 66 -2.22 24.06 -9.19
N LEU A 67 -1.56 24.91 -10.00
CA LEU A 67 -1.32 26.32 -9.70
C LEU A 67 -2.43 27.27 -10.19
N ALA A 68 -3.21 26.86 -11.19
CA ALA A 68 -4.22 27.67 -11.86
C ALA A 68 -5.53 27.82 -11.04
N GLY A 69 -5.80 26.88 -10.13
CA GLY A 69 -7.04 26.82 -9.36
C GLY A 69 -8.22 26.23 -10.16
N GLU A 70 -9.42 26.29 -9.58
CA GLU A 70 -10.64 25.76 -10.20
C GLU A 70 -11.23 26.78 -11.19
N ASP A 71 -10.84 26.68 -12.46
CA ASP A 71 -11.51 27.35 -13.58
C ASP A 71 -12.22 26.33 -14.46
N ARG A 72 -13.56 26.36 -14.44
CA ARG A 72 -14.40 25.37 -15.10
C ARG A 72 -14.28 25.40 -16.62
N ILE A 73 -14.23 26.59 -17.23
CA ILE A 73 -14.18 26.74 -18.69
C ILE A 73 -12.82 26.24 -19.21
N LEU A 74 -11.75 26.65 -18.52
CA LEU A 74 -10.40 26.17 -18.82
C LEU A 74 -10.31 24.65 -18.68
N ALA A 75 -10.89 24.09 -17.60
CA ALA A 75 -10.92 22.65 -17.36
C ALA A 75 -11.66 21.89 -18.46
N GLU A 76 -12.84 22.36 -18.89
CA GLU A 76 -13.61 21.75 -19.99
C GLU A 76 -12.78 21.72 -21.29
N SER A 77 -12.11 22.83 -21.63
CA SER A 77 -11.29 22.88 -22.85
C SER A 77 -10.03 21.99 -22.78
N VAL A 78 -9.42 21.85 -21.59
CA VAL A 78 -8.32 20.90 -21.38
C VAL A 78 -8.81 19.46 -21.49
N HIS A 79 -10.02 19.17 -20.99
CA HIS A 79 -10.60 17.83 -21.08
C HIS A 79 -10.83 17.40 -22.52
N GLU A 80 -11.22 18.31 -23.42
CA GLU A 80 -11.37 18.00 -24.86
C GLU A 80 -10.02 17.59 -25.49
N VAL A 81 -8.97 18.39 -25.26
CA VAL A 81 -7.63 18.08 -25.78
C VAL A 81 -7.10 16.76 -25.22
N CYS A 82 -7.21 16.53 -23.90
CA CYS A 82 -6.76 15.29 -23.28
C CYS A 82 -7.57 14.06 -23.75
N ARG A 83 -8.87 14.21 -24.03
CA ARG A 83 -9.69 13.14 -24.59
C ARG A 83 -9.25 12.75 -25.99
N ASP A 84 -8.95 13.73 -26.83
CA ASP A 84 -8.42 13.49 -28.16
C ASP A 84 -7.06 12.77 -28.13
N TRP A 85 -6.19 13.17 -27.20
CA TRP A 85 -4.93 12.47 -26.93
C TRP A 85 -5.17 11.04 -26.44
N MET A 86 -6.12 10.83 -25.52
CA MET A 86 -6.49 9.50 -25.03
C MET A 86 -6.91 8.58 -26.18
N SER A 87 -7.82 9.02 -27.04
CA SER A 87 -8.24 8.24 -28.22
C SER A 87 -7.06 7.87 -29.11
N MET A 88 -6.19 8.83 -29.43
CA MET A 88 -5.03 8.60 -30.29
C MET A 88 -4.04 7.61 -29.67
N VAL A 89 -3.73 7.78 -28.38
CA VAL A 89 -2.76 6.92 -27.70
C VAL A 89 -3.32 5.50 -27.49
N CYS A 90 -4.61 5.36 -27.18
CA CYS A 90 -5.28 4.05 -27.12
C CYS A 90 -5.26 3.32 -28.47
N GLU A 91 -5.54 4.01 -29.57
CA GLU A 91 -5.42 3.45 -30.93
C GLU A 91 -3.97 3.03 -31.24
N SER A 92 -3.01 3.85 -30.79
CA SER A 92 -1.59 3.56 -30.96
C SER A 92 -1.14 2.27 -30.28
N VAL A 93 -1.72 1.92 -29.13
CA VAL A 93 -1.42 0.65 -28.44
C VAL A 93 -1.69 -0.53 -29.37
N GLY A 94 -2.84 -0.53 -30.05
CA GLY A 94 -3.19 -1.59 -31.01
C GLY A 94 -2.24 -1.65 -32.20
N ASN A 95 -1.85 -0.48 -32.71
CA ASN A 95 -0.91 -0.37 -33.84
C ASN A 95 0.49 -0.87 -33.49
N VAL A 96 0.99 -0.56 -32.28
CA VAL A 96 2.28 -1.05 -31.80
C VAL A 96 2.24 -2.57 -31.60
N LEU A 97 1.14 -3.11 -31.05
CA LEU A 97 0.96 -4.55 -30.90
C LEU A 97 0.92 -5.27 -32.26
N SER A 98 0.21 -4.72 -33.24
CA SER A 98 0.07 -5.34 -34.57
C SER A 98 1.34 -5.22 -35.42
N GLY A 99 2.16 -4.20 -35.17
CA GLY A 99 3.47 -4.03 -35.80
C GLY A 99 4.59 -4.89 -35.24
N ALA A 100 4.31 -5.58 -34.13
CA ALA A 100 5.30 -6.27 -33.34
C ALA A 100 5.73 -7.60 -33.96
N ASN A 101 6.76 -7.58 -34.80
CA ASN A 101 7.36 -8.81 -35.33
C ASN A 101 8.42 -9.39 -34.38
N ASP A 102 9.12 -8.55 -33.62
CA ASP A 102 10.17 -8.95 -32.69
C ASP A 102 10.14 -8.09 -31.42
N TRP A 103 9.64 -8.67 -30.33
CA TRP A 103 9.52 -8.01 -29.02
C TRP A 103 10.88 -7.75 -28.36
N SER A 104 11.96 -8.34 -28.88
CA SER A 104 13.32 -8.08 -28.44
C SER A 104 13.93 -6.81 -29.07
N ASP A 105 13.31 -6.24 -30.13
CA ASP A 105 13.80 -5.02 -30.77
C ASP A 105 13.78 -3.82 -29.80
N PRO A 106 14.94 -3.24 -29.46
CA PRO A 106 15.01 -2.07 -28.57
C PRO A 106 14.24 -0.86 -29.09
N ALA A 107 14.10 -0.68 -30.41
CA ALA A 107 13.33 0.42 -30.96
C ALA A 107 11.84 0.23 -30.67
N GLN A 108 11.33 -0.99 -30.86
CA GLN A 108 9.94 -1.31 -30.54
C GLN A 108 9.64 -1.25 -29.03
N GLN A 109 10.56 -1.72 -28.18
CA GLN A 109 10.41 -1.62 -26.73
C GLN A 109 10.29 -0.17 -26.25
N ARG A 110 11.06 0.75 -26.85
CA ARG A 110 10.96 2.18 -26.56
C ARG A 110 9.60 2.75 -26.97
N ASP A 111 9.09 2.32 -28.11
CA ASP A 111 7.79 2.75 -28.62
C ASP A 111 6.64 2.27 -27.71
N ILE A 112 6.68 1.01 -27.28
CA ILE A 112 5.76 0.46 -26.28
C ILE A 112 5.84 1.26 -24.99
N THR A 113 7.04 1.46 -24.47
CA THR A 113 7.27 2.20 -23.21
C THR A 113 6.74 3.63 -23.31
N MET A 114 6.92 4.28 -24.46
CA MET A 114 6.42 5.64 -24.70
C MET A 114 4.90 5.71 -24.64
N VAL A 115 4.21 4.78 -25.31
CA VAL A 115 2.74 4.74 -25.31
C VAL A 115 2.19 4.43 -23.92
N LEU A 116 2.78 3.45 -23.22
CA LEU A 116 2.39 3.13 -21.85
C LEU A 116 2.62 4.31 -20.90
N ALA A 117 3.72 5.04 -21.06
CA ALA A 117 3.99 6.26 -20.29
C ALA A 117 2.96 7.36 -20.58
N LEU A 118 2.57 7.56 -21.84
CA LEU A 118 1.54 8.53 -22.22
C LEU A 118 0.18 8.15 -21.64
N LEU A 119 -0.24 6.89 -21.75
CA LEU A 119 -1.48 6.43 -21.13
C LEU A 119 -1.44 6.63 -19.62
N THR A 120 -0.34 6.26 -18.97
CA THR A 120 -0.15 6.43 -17.53
C THR A 120 -0.29 7.90 -17.13
N GLU A 121 0.33 8.84 -17.84
CA GLU A 121 0.17 10.27 -17.54
C GLU A 121 -1.25 10.78 -17.84
N LEU A 122 -1.92 10.31 -18.89
CA LEU A 122 -3.27 10.75 -19.24
C LEU A 122 -4.34 10.33 -18.23
N VAL A 123 -4.16 9.18 -17.56
CA VAL A 123 -5.10 8.70 -16.51
C VAL A 123 -4.82 9.30 -15.13
N ARG A 124 -3.76 10.10 -15.00
CA ARG A 124 -3.42 10.73 -13.72
C ARG A 124 -4.46 11.76 -13.28
N PRO A 125 -4.85 11.79 -12.00
CA PRO A 125 -5.77 12.79 -11.46
C PRO A 125 -5.31 14.23 -11.71
N GLU A 126 -4.00 14.48 -11.75
CA GLU A 126 -3.43 15.82 -11.94
C GLU A 126 -3.70 16.40 -13.34
N VAL A 127 -3.79 15.55 -14.37
CA VAL A 127 -4.23 15.97 -15.71
C VAL A 127 -5.71 16.33 -15.69
N GLY A 128 -6.47 15.66 -14.81
CA GLY A 128 -7.86 15.94 -14.48
C GLY A 128 -8.87 15.49 -15.54
N LEU A 129 -8.51 14.53 -16.38
CA LEU A 129 -9.46 13.89 -17.28
C LEU A 129 -10.47 13.08 -16.44
N ASN A 130 -11.77 13.23 -16.72
CA ASN A 130 -12.81 12.51 -15.99
C ASN A 130 -12.62 10.99 -16.17
N PRO A 131 -12.57 10.19 -15.08
CA PRO A 131 -12.40 8.75 -15.15
C PRO A 131 -13.38 8.01 -16.04
N VAL A 132 -14.63 8.46 -16.11
CA VAL A 132 -15.65 7.86 -16.97
C VAL A 132 -15.28 8.00 -18.45
N LEU A 133 -14.69 9.13 -18.85
CA LEU A 133 -14.35 9.39 -20.25
C LEU A 133 -13.21 8.49 -20.72
N TRP A 134 -12.11 8.41 -19.97
CA TRP A 134 -11.05 7.52 -20.39
C TRP A 134 -11.44 6.05 -20.22
N ALA A 135 -12.24 5.66 -19.23
CA ALA A 135 -12.79 4.31 -19.14
C ALA A 135 -13.52 3.90 -20.44
N SER A 136 -14.37 4.78 -20.96
CA SER A 136 -15.09 4.54 -22.21
C SER A 136 -14.17 4.41 -23.43
N GLU A 137 -13.05 5.15 -23.45
CA GLU A 137 -12.04 5.02 -24.51
C GLU A 137 -11.28 3.70 -24.44
N PHE A 138 -10.90 3.26 -23.24
CA PHE A 138 -10.25 1.96 -23.03
C PHE A 138 -11.16 0.80 -23.47
N GLU A 139 -12.46 0.89 -23.19
CA GLU A 139 -13.45 -0.09 -23.64
C GLU A 139 -13.63 -0.04 -25.16
N ARG A 140 -13.84 1.16 -25.73
CA ARG A 140 -14.03 1.37 -27.18
C ARG A 140 -12.87 0.82 -27.99
N GLN A 141 -11.64 1.02 -27.52
CA GLN A 141 -10.42 0.59 -28.20
C GLN A 141 -9.92 -0.80 -27.74
N ARG A 142 -10.67 -1.49 -26.87
CA ARG A 142 -10.28 -2.79 -26.28
C ARG A 142 -8.87 -2.77 -25.70
N THR A 143 -8.49 -1.66 -25.07
CA THR A 143 -7.12 -1.44 -24.59
C THR A 143 -6.75 -2.45 -23.49
N ILE A 144 -7.68 -2.82 -22.60
CA ILE A 144 -7.38 -3.80 -21.52
C ILE A 144 -7.00 -5.18 -22.08
N PRO A 145 -7.79 -5.80 -22.99
CA PRO A 145 -7.37 -7.04 -23.67
C PRO A 145 -5.99 -6.95 -24.33
N ILE A 146 -5.70 -5.84 -25.00
CA ILE A 146 -4.42 -5.62 -25.65
C ILE A 146 -3.29 -5.54 -24.61
N LEU A 147 -3.50 -4.83 -23.50
CA LEU A 147 -2.53 -4.77 -22.40
C LEU A 147 -2.29 -6.16 -21.80
N MET A 148 -3.33 -6.99 -21.68
CA MET A 148 -3.15 -8.37 -21.22
C MET A 148 -2.39 -9.24 -22.21
N GLU A 149 -2.63 -9.10 -23.52
CA GLU A 149 -1.82 -9.78 -24.54
C GLU A 149 -0.35 -9.33 -24.48
N MET A 150 -0.11 -8.03 -24.32
CA MET A 150 1.24 -7.50 -24.12
C MET A 150 1.84 -8.07 -22.84
N PHE A 151 1.13 -8.10 -21.71
CA PHE A 151 1.63 -8.71 -20.48
C PHE A 151 2.06 -10.16 -20.71
N GLN A 152 1.21 -10.99 -21.34
CA GLN A 152 1.53 -12.40 -21.64
C GLN A 152 2.81 -12.56 -22.47
N LYS A 153 2.99 -11.71 -23.50
CA LYS A 153 4.22 -11.70 -24.30
C LYS A 153 5.43 -11.17 -23.54
N GLY A 154 5.24 -10.18 -22.67
CA GLY A 154 6.30 -9.58 -21.86
C GLY A 154 6.85 -10.54 -20.80
N VAL A 155 6.04 -11.51 -20.37
CA VAL A 155 6.45 -12.54 -19.39
C VAL A 155 6.88 -13.87 -20.01
N SER A 156 6.75 -14.05 -21.33
CA SER A 156 7.14 -15.30 -22.00
C SER A 156 8.66 -15.47 -22.22
N GLY A 157 9.47 -14.49 -21.81
CA GLY A 157 10.92 -14.52 -21.92
C GLY A 157 11.61 -15.45 -20.90
N SER A 158 12.94 -15.54 -20.99
CA SER A 158 13.77 -16.27 -20.02
C SER A 158 13.75 -15.58 -18.65
N MET A 159 13.70 -16.35 -17.56
CA MET A 159 13.79 -15.83 -16.19
C MET A 159 15.14 -15.14 -15.90
N GLU A 160 16.17 -15.41 -16.71
CA GLU A 160 17.49 -14.76 -16.60
C GLU A 160 17.48 -13.32 -17.16
N GLU A 161 16.53 -13.02 -18.03
CA GLU A 161 16.38 -11.71 -18.67
C GLU A 161 15.35 -10.86 -17.93
N LYS A 162 15.44 -9.52 -18.09
CA LYS A 162 14.41 -8.63 -17.55
C LYS A 162 13.10 -8.86 -18.33
N PRO A 163 11.93 -8.97 -17.66
CA PRO A 163 10.65 -8.94 -18.35
C PRO A 163 10.56 -7.71 -19.25
N VAL A 164 10.33 -7.93 -20.54
CA VAL A 164 10.23 -6.85 -21.50
C VAL A 164 8.86 -6.20 -21.34
N PHE A 165 8.81 -4.90 -21.04
CA PHE A 165 7.60 -4.06 -20.84
C PHE A 165 6.50 -4.58 -19.87
N ALA A 166 6.61 -5.78 -19.31
CA ALA A 166 5.56 -6.34 -18.43
C ALA A 166 5.40 -5.52 -17.14
N GLU A 167 6.50 -5.00 -16.61
CA GLU A 167 6.50 -4.08 -15.47
C GLU A 167 5.68 -2.81 -15.81
N GLU A 168 5.94 -2.19 -16.95
CA GLU A 168 5.27 -0.99 -17.43
C GLU A 168 3.78 -1.22 -17.70
N VAL A 169 3.42 -2.37 -18.29
CA VAL A 169 2.02 -2.77 -18.49
C VAL A 169 1.30 -2.93 -17.16
N LEU A 170 1.90 -3.63 -16.20
CA LEU A 170 1.31 -3.84 -14.89
C LEU A 170 1.23 -2.55 -14.07
N LEU A 171 2.18 -1.62 -14.21
CA LEU A 171 2.09 -0.29 -13.61
C LEU A 171 0.88 0.49 -14.14
N LEU A 172 0.62 0.43 -15.44
CA LEU A 172 -0.58 1.03 -16.02
C LEU A 172 -1.85 0.35 -15.49
N LEU A 173 -1.92 -0.99 -15.52
CA LEU A 173 -3.05 -1.75 -14.98
C LEU A 173 -3.27 -1.48 -13.49
N LEU A 174 -2.21 -1.26 -12.72
CA LEU A 174 -2.30 -0.86 -11.32
C LEU A 174 -2.98 0.50 -11.16
N VAL A 175 -2.64 1.50 -11.97
CA VAL A 175 -3.30 2.81 -11.94
C VAL A 175 -4.77 2.68 -12.36
N LEU A 176 -5.06 1.91 -13.42
CA LEU A 176 -6.42 1.67 -13.90
C LEU A 176 -7.30 0.97 -12.86
N SER A 177 -6.75 -0.02 -12.15
CA SER A 177 -7.47 -0.81 -11.14
C SER A 177 -7.95 0.02 -9.94
N GLN A 178 -7.45 1.24 -9.74
CA GLN A 178 -7.91 2.14 -8.67
C GLN A 178 -9.28 2.76 -8.97
N ASN A 179 -9.75 2.69 -10.23
CA ASN A 179 -11.07 3.15 -10.59
C ASN A 179 -12.07 1.98 -10.61
N PRO A 180 -13.21 2.08 -9.91
CA PRO A 180 -14.16 0.96 -9.79
C PRO A 180 -14.78 0.52 -11.13
N VAL A 181 -15.06 1.46 -12.04
CA VAL A 181 -15.65 1.14 -13.36
C VAL A 181 -14.66 0.37 -14.20
N VAL A 182 -13.39 0.78 -14.18
CA VAL A 182 -12.34 0.12 -14.96
C VAL A 182 -11.90 -1.19 -14.32
N ALA A 183 -11.91 -1.28 -12.99
CA ALA A 183 -11.69 -2.53 -12.25
C ALA A 183 -12.71 -3.60 -12.65
N GLU A 184 -13.98 -3.24 -12.79
CA GLU A 184 -15.02 -4.14 -13.30
C GLU A 184 -14.71 -4.60 -14.73
N GLY A 185 -14.38 -3.68 -15.63
CA GLY A 185 -13.96 -4.02 -17.00
C GLY A 185 -12.73 -4.95 -17.03
N MET A 186 -11.73 -4.67 -16.19
CA MET A 186 -10.53 -5.51 -16.03
C MET A 186 -10.88 -6.94 -15.62
N TRP A 187 -11.76 -7.11 -14.65
CA TRP A 187 -12.24 -8.44 -14.27
C TRP A 187 -12.99 -9.12 -15.42
N MET A 188 -13.91 -8.42 -16.10
CA MET A 188 -14.67 -8.97 -17.24
C MET A 188 -13.77 -9.40 -18.41
N TYR A 189 -12.65 -8.73 -18.62
CA TYR A 189 -11.62 -9.12 -19.61
C TYR A 189 -10.64 -10.19 -19.09
N GLY A 190 -10.91 -10.78 -17.93
CA GLY A 190 -10.16 -11.93 -17.41
C GLY A 190 -8.77 -11.58 -16.90
N VAL A 191 -8.54 -10.39 -16.33
CA VAL A 191 -7.21 -10.01 -15.79
C VAL A 191 -6.72 -11.00 -14.72
N VAL A 192 -7.57 -11.39 -13.77
CA VAL A 192 -7.22 -12.37 -12.72
C VAL A 192 -6.93 -13.73 -13.34
N VAL A 193 -7.77 -14.18 -14.28
CA VAL A 193 -7.57 -15.44 -15.01
C VAL A 193 -6.27 -15.42 -15.82
N GLY A 194 -5.92 -14.29 -16.46
CA GLY A 194 -4.66 -14.11 -17.18
C GLY A 194 -3.44 -14.10 -16.24
N PHE A 195 -3.59 -13.58 -15.02
CA PHE A 195 -2.57 -13.68 -13.98
C PHE A 195 -2.37 -15.11 -13.50
N CYS A 196 -3.41 -15.95 -13.49
CA CYS A 196 -3.30 -17.37 -13.15
C CYS A 196 -2.83 -18.26 -14.32
N ASN A 197 -2.91 -17.78 -15.57
CA ASN A 197 -2.60 -18.54 -16.77
C ASN A 197 -1.53 -17.81 -17.59
N ASN A 198 -0.29 -17.85 -17.11
CA ASN A 198 0.88 -17.30 -17.82
C ASN A 198 2.13 -18.15 -17.58
N THR A 199 3.19 -17.84 -18.31
CA THR A 199 4.49 -18.54 -18.26
C THR A 199 5.19 -18.48 -16.91
N LEU A 200 4.88 -17.52 -16.04
CA LEU A 200 5.44 -17.41 -14.69
C LEU A 200 4.71 -18.27 -13.66
N THR A 201 3.51 -18.75 -14.00
CA THR A 201 2.66 -19.49 -13.07
C THR A 201 3.39 -20.70 -12.46
N PRO A 202 4.08 -21.58 -13.22
CA PRO A 202 4.82 -22.69 -12.63
C PRO A 202 5.89 -22.22 -11.63
N VAL A 203 6.59 -21.13 -11.94
CA VAL A 203 7.65 -20.59 -11.07
C VAL A 203 7.07 -20.04 -9.76
N PHE A 204 5.93 -19.36 -9.82
CA PHE A 204 5.25 -18.86 -8.62
C PHE A 204 4.63 -19.99 -7.78
N VAL A 205 4.08 -21.03 -8.41
CA VAL A 205 3.56 -22.23 -7.73
C VAL A 205 4.68 -22.92 -6.94
N ASP A 206 5.92 -22.89 -7.44
CA ASP A 206 7.08 -23.44 -6.74
C ASP A 206 7.71 -22.47 -5.71
N GLY A 207 7.18 -21.25 -5.58
CA GLY A 207 7.79 -20.20 -4.75
C GLY A 207 9.16 -19.75 -5.25
N GLY A 208 9.44 -19.90 -6.55
CA GLY A 208 10.75 -19.73 -7.17
C GLY A 208 11.18 -18.29 -7.44
N VAL A 209 10.41 -17.27 -7.03
CA VAL A 209 10.70 -15.86 -7.35
C VAL A 209 11.16 -15.09 -6.12
N PRO A 210 12.49 -14.98 -5.89
CA PRO A 210 13.02 -14.22 -4.77
C PRO A 210 12.98 -12.72 -4.97
N ALA A 211 12.94 -11.96 -3.87
CA ALA A 211 12.98 -10.50 -3.91
C ALA A 211 14.25 -9.95 -4.57
N TYR A 212 15.40 -10.62 -4.38
CA TYR A 212 16.68 -10.22 -4.95
C TYR A 212 17.38 -11.40 -5.63
N ILE A 213 18.08 -11.10 -6.73
CA ILE A 213 19.01 -12.00 -7.43
C ILE A 213 20.35 -11.27 -7.52
N ASN A 214 21.44 -11.90 -7.10
CA ASN A 214 22.79 -11.32 -7.15
C ASN A 214 22.88 -9.90 -6.57
N SER A 215 22.24 -9.65 -5.42
CA SER A 215 22.19 -8.32 -4.78
C SER A 215 21.54 -7.23 -5.64
N THR A 216 20.67 -7.60 -6.57
CA THR A 216 19.86 -6.67 -7.36
C THR A 216 18.39 -7.03 -7.23
N ARG A 217 17.51 -6.03 -7.28
CA ARG A 217 16.07 -6.27 -7.17
C ARG A 217 15.63 -7.14 -8.33
N ASN A 218 15.01 -8.28 -8.02
CA ASN A 218 14.52 -9.20 -9.04
C ASN A 218 13.32 -8.56 -9.77
N PRO A 219 13.40 -8.31 -11.09
CA PRO A 219 12.29 -7.69 -11.81
C PRO A 219 11.05 -8.60 -11.86
N TRP A 220 11.21 -9.93 -11.83
CA TRP A 220 10.09 -10.88 -11.76
C TRP A 220 9.35 -10.80 -10.42
N HIS A 221 10.05 -10.47 -9.34
CA HIS A 221 9.43 -10.20 -8.05
C HIS A 221 8.61 -8.90 -8.06
N VAL A 222 9.07 -7.89 -8.79
CA VAL A 222 8.31 -6.65 -9.00
C VAL A 222 7.00 -6.95 -9.74
N VAL A 223 7.06 -7.76 -10.81
CA VAL A 223 5.89 -8.25 -11.55
C VAL A 223 4.90 -8.95 -10.62
N TRP A 224 5.38 -9.89 -9.80
CA TRP A 224 4.57 -10.57 -8.78
C TRP A 224 3.89 -9.58 -7.81
N CYS A 225 4.66 -8.67 -7.23
CA CYS A 225 4.12 -7.66 -6.31
C CYS A 225 3.06 -6.78 -6.97
N LEU A 226 3.21 -6.44 -8.25
CA LEU A 226 2.23 -5.66 -9.00
C LEU A 226 0.95 -6.47 -9.25
N MET A 227 1.06 -7.76 -9.61
CA MET A 227 -0.11 -8.66 -9.75
C MET A 227 -0.93 -8.70 -8.45
N VAL A 228 -0.28 -8.93 -7.30
CA VAL A 228 -0.95 -8.94 -5.98
C VAL A 228 -1.63 -7.61 -5.69
N SER A 229 -0.96 -6.49 -6.02
CA SER A 229 -1.50 -5.14 -5.81
C SER A 229 -2.74 -4.86 -6.68
N ILE A 230 -2.72 -5.30 -7.93
CA ILE A 230 -3.87 -5.19 -8.85
C ILE A 230 -5.04 -6.02 -8.34
N VAL A 231 -4.80 -7.30 -7.99
CA VAL A 231 -5.84 -8.18 -7.43
C VAL A 231 -6.43 -7.60 -6.14
N SER A 232 -5.61 -6.97 -5.30
CA SER A 232 -6.08 -6.25 -4.10
C SER A 232 -7.02 -5.10 -4.47
N ASN A 233 -6.67 -4.28 -5.46
CA ASN A 233 -7.54 -3.20 -5.92
C ASN A 233 -8.86 -3.72 -6.51
N LEU A 234 -8.81 -4.77 -7.33
CA LEU A 234 -10.01 -5.42 -7.85
C LEU A 234 -10.88 -5.96 -6.71
N THR A 235 -10.27 -6.58 -5.69
CA THR A 235 -10.98 -7.10 -4.51
C THR A 235 -11.67 -6.01 -3.71
N ARG A 236 -11.05 -4.84 -3.58
CA ARG A 236 -11.67 -3.68 -2.92
C ARG A 236 -12.96 -3.22 -3.61
N HIS A 237 -13.02 -3.31 -4.94
CA HIS A 237 -14.16 -2.82 -5.72
C HIS A 237 -15.22 -3.90 -6.02
N LEU A 238 -14.79 -5.16 -6.17
CA LEU A 238 -15.61 -6.27 -6.63
C LEU A 238 -15.81 -7.37 -5.59
N GLY A 239 -15.26 -7.21 -4.37
CA GLY A 239 -15.32 -8.22 -3.30
C GLY A 239 -16.72 -8.62 -2.86
N THR A 240 -17.76 -7.86 -3.22
CA THR A 240 -19.16 -8.23 -2.97
C THR A 240 -19.76 -9.16 -4.03
N ARG A 241 -19.00 -9.53 -5.08
CA ARG A 241 -19.45 -10.42 -6.16
C ARG A 241 -18.91 -11.84 -5.94
N PRO A 242 -19.75 -12.84 -5.64
CA PRO A 242 -19.31 -14.22 -5.36
C PRO A 242 -18.40 -14.83 -6.43
N VAL A 243 -18.76 -14.67 -7.71
CA VAL A 243 -17.99 -15.20 -8.85
C VAL A 243 -16.57 -14.63 -8.88
N PHE A 244 -16.42 -13.33 -8.64
CA PHE A 244 -15.11 -12.69 -8.56
C PHE A 244 -14.32 -13.19 -7.35
N VAL A 245 -14.96 -13.33 -6.18
CA VAL A 245 -14.30 -13.83 -4.96
C VAL A 245 -13.73 -15.23 -5.18
N LYS A 246 -14.47 -16.11 -5.86
CA LYS A 246 -13.98 -17.44 -6.23
C LYS A 246 -12.70 -17.39 -7.07
N GLU A 247 -12.58 -16.45 -8.02
CA GLU A 247 -11.35 -16.26 -8.80
C GLU A 247 -10.18 -15.79 -7.93
N VAL A 248 -10.41 -14.87 -6.98
CA VAL A 248 -9.36 -14.38 -6.09
C VAL A 248 -8.91 -15.46 -5.09
N ILE A 249 -9.83 -16.27 -4.56
CA ILE A 249 -9.47 -17.42 -3.73
C ILE A 249 -8.65 -18.42 -4.55
N GLY A 250 -9.05 -18.70 -5.79
CA GLY A 250 -8.25 -19.52 -6.72
C GLY A 250 -6.84 -18.96 -6.95
N PHE A 251 -6.70 -17.64 -7.12
CA PHE A 251 -5.39 -16.97 -7.24
C PHE A 251 -4.52 -17.17 -5.99
N VAL A 252 -5.09 -16.96 -4.80
CA VAL A 252 -4.36 -17.13 -3.52
C VAL A 252 -3.95 -18.58 -3.30
N GLN A 253 -4.83 -19.53 -3.59
CA GLN A 253 -4.55 -20.96 -3.46
C GLN A 253 -3.48 -21.42 -4.44
N LEU A 254 -3.56 -20.96 -5.70
CA LEU A 254 -2.58 -21.31 -6.73
C LEU A 254 -1.17 -20.84 -6.36
N TYR A 255 -1.04 -19.66 -5.75
CA TYR A 255 0.25 -19.07 -5.39
C TYR A 255 0.58 -19.16 -3.89
N ASN A 256 -0.05 -20.10 -3.18
CA ASN A 256 0.11 -20.25 -1.73
C ASN A 256 1.56 -20.50 -1.30
N VAL A 257 2.38 -21.17 -2.12
CA VAL A 257 3.80 -21.43 -1.83
C VAL A 257 4.60 -20.14 -1.87
N GLN A 258 4.46 -19.32 -2.92
CA GLN A 258 5.12 -18.00 -2.99
C GLN A 258 4.68 -17.10 -1.84
N ILE A 259 3.38 -17.07 -1.53
CA ILE A 259 2.82 -16.31 -0.40
C ILE A 259 3.44 -16.79 0.91
N GLY A 260 3.39 -18.10 1.19
CA GLY A 260 3.92 -18.70 2.40
C GLY A 260 5.43 -18.48 2.54
N ARG A 261 6.18 -18.53 1.44
CA ARG A 261 7.62 -18.24 1.42
C ARG A 261 7.91 -16.83 1.92
N SER A 262 7.20 -15.82 1.39
CA SER A 262 7.39 -14.42 1.81
C SER A 262 7.15 -14.22 3.31
N ILE A 263 6.11 -14.84 3.86
CA ILE A 263 5.74 -14.78 5.27
C ILE A 263 6.79 -15.47 6.14
N ASN A 264 7.21 -16.67 5.73
CA ASN A 264 8.18 -17.48 6.47
C ASN A 264 9.58 -16.82 6.50
N ILE A 265 9.98 -16.11 5.44
CA ILE A 265 11.21 -15.31 5.45
C ILE A 265 11.14 -14.23 6.53
N ILE A 266 10.03 -13.48 6.59
CA ILE A 266 9.83 -12.45 7.60
C ILE A 266 9.80 -13.01 9.03
N LEU A 267 9.25 -14.21 9.21
CA LEU A 267 9.27 -14.92 10.50
C LEU A 267 10.65 -15.47 10.86
N GLY A 268 11.55 -15.62 9.87
CA GLY A 268 12.87 -16.21 10.03
C GLY A 268 12.84 -17.71 10.24
N THR A 269 11.82 -18.41 9.73
CA THR A 269 11.66 -19.87 9.88
C THR A 269 12.36 -20.68 8.80
N LEU A 270 12.68 -20.06 7.65
CA LEU A 270 13.29 -20.74 6.50
C LEU A 270 14.82 -20.68 6.48
N GLU A 271 15.42 -19.67 7.11
CA GLU A 271 16.85 -19.38 6.98
C GLU A 271 17.57 -19.49 8.33
N ALA A 272 18.77 -20.08 8.32
CA ALA A 272 19.64 -20.14 9.49
C ALA A 272 20.13 -18.75 9.93
N ASP A 273 20.22 -17.80 8.98
CA ASP A 273 20.54 -16.39 9.20
C ASP A 273 19.43 -15.51 8.59
N PRO A 274 18.34 -15.26 9.34
CA PRO A 274 17.15 -14.59 8.83
C PRO A 274 17.41 -13.12 8.49
N ARG A 275 17.41 -12.81 7.20
CA ARG A 275 17.63 -11.47 6.66
C ARG A 275 16.32 -10.72 6.47
N LEU A 276 16.40 -9.40 6.58
CA LEU A 276 15.28 -8.50 6.35
C LEU A 276 15.64 -7.51 5.25
N THR A 277 15.06 -7.71 4.08
CA THR A 277 15.23 -6.82 2.94
C THR A 277 13.99 -5.94 2.73
N LEU A 278 14.17 -4.80 2.05
CA LEU A 278 13.05 -3.93 1.69
C LEU A 278 12.07 -4.65 0.74
N GLY A 279 12.56 -5.57 -0.09
CA GLY A 279 11.73 -6.32 -1.02
C GLY A 279 10.81 -7.35 -0.38
N GLU A 280 11.28 -8.06 0.62
CA GLU A 280 10.43 -9.00 1.37
C GLU A 280 9.36 -8.26 2.16
N LEU A 281 9.72 -7.18 2.86
CA LEU A 281 8.75 -6.34 3.58
C LEU A 281 7.67 -5.80 2.64
N ASP A 282 8.05 -5.42 1.43
CA ASP A 282 7.15 -4.91 0.40
C ASP A 282 6.19 -5.95 -0.16
N GLU A 283 6.65 -7.19 -0.32
CA GLU A 283 5.83 -8.32 -0.73
C GLU A 283 4.84 -8.69 0.39
N THR A 284 5.34 -8.87 1.61
CA THR A 284 4.53 -9.23 2.77
C THR A 284 3.48 -8.17 3.08
N ASN A 285 3.79 -6.88 2.93
CA ASN A 285 2.79 -5.83 3.08
C ASN A 285 1.63 -5.97 2.08
N ARG A 286 1.93 -6.24 0.81
CA ARG A 286 0.91 -6.40 -0.24
C ARG A 286 0.04 -7.63 -0.03
N ILE A 287 0.65 -8.72 0.41
CA ILE A 287 -0.06 -9.96 0.77
C ILE A 287 -0.97 -9.70 1.99
N ALA A 288 -0.48 -9.00 3.01
CA ALA A 288 -1.29 -8.62 4.17
C ALA A 288 -2.44 -7.69 3.80
N ASP A 289 -2.23 -6.74 2.88
CA ASP A 289 -3.30 -5.90 2.35
C ASP A 289 -4.38 -6.74 1.61
N LEU A 290 -3.97 -7.73 0.80
CA LEU A 290 -4.91 -8.65 0.13
C LEU A 290 -5.70 -9.50 1.14
N ALA A 291 -5.01 -10.09 2.13
CA ALA A 291 -5.64 -10.89 3.16
C ALA A 291 -6.63 -10.07 4.01
N TYR A 292 -6.29 -8.82 4.35
CA TYR A 292 -7.18 -7.88 5.02
C TYR A 292 -8.47 -7.62 4.22
N LEU A 293 -8.36 -7.46 2.90
CA LEU A 293 -9.54 -7.31 2.05
C LEU A 293 -10.38 -8.58 2.01
N LEU A 294 -9.73 -9.75 1.90
CA LEU A 294 -10.41 -11.04 1.84
C LEU A 294 -11.14 -11.41 3.14
N ILE A 295 -10.59 -11.09 4.32
CA ILE A 295 -11.33 -11.30 5.57
C ILE A 295 -12.54 -10.37 5.67
N GLY A 296 -12.43 -9.13 5.19
CA GLY A 296 -13.58 -8.22 5.12
C GLY A 296 -14.69 -8.74 4.19
N VAL A 297 -14.30 -9.35 3.06
CA VAL A 297 -15.21 -10.04 2.14
C VAL A 297 -15.85 -11.27 2.80
N HIS A 298 -15.06 -12.09 3.49
CA HIS A 298 -15.57 -13.25 4.22
C HIS A 298 -16.63 -12.85 5.25
N GLU A 299 -16.35 -11.84 6.08
CA GLU A 299 -17.31 -11.35 7.08
C GLU A 299 -18.55 -10.70 6.43
N HIS A 300 -18.42 -10.07 5.26
CA HIS A 300 -19.57 -9.57 4.51
C HIS A 300 -20.53 -10.72 4.15
N PHE A 301 -20.01 -11.83 3.59
CA PHE A 301 -20.83 -13.00 3.21
C PHE A 301 -21.32 -13.83 4.40
N ALA A 302 -20.63 -13.78 5.54
CA ALA A 302 -21.08 -14.41 6.77
C ALA A 302 -22.27 -13.68 7.43
N GLY A 303 -22.49 -12.40 7.12
CA GLY A 303 -23.52 -11.58 7.72
C GLY A 303 -24.95 -11.95 7.29
N ASP A 304 -25.90 -11.82 8.22
CA ASP A 304 -27.33 -12.16 8.02
C ASP A 304 -28.04 -11.34 6.94
N ALA A 305 -27.47 -10.20 6.56
CA ALA A 305 -28.06 -9.27 5.59
C ALA A 305 -27.84 -9.69 4.12
N VAL A 306 -26.99 -10.69 3.85
CA VAL A 306 -26.67 -11.11 2.48
C VAL A 306 -27.75 -12.04 1.93
N VAL A 307 -28.07 -11.88 0.64
CA VAL A 307 -29.02 -12.74 -0.07
C VAL A 307 -28.53 -14.19 0.00
N LYS A 308 -29.39 -15.11 0.45
CA LYS A 308 -29.05 -16.54 0.63
C LYS A 308 -28.38 -17.17 -0.58
N GLU A 309 -28.79 -16.80 -1.79
CA GLU A 309 -28.21 -17.30 -3.05
C GLU A 309 -26.72 -16.96 -3.19
N GLN A 310 -26.33 -15.72 -2.89
CA GLN A 310 -24.92 -15.29 -2.94
C GLN A 310 -24.08 -16.01 -1.89
N ARG A 311 -24.68 -16.28 -0.72
CA ARG A 311 -24.03 -17.02 0.36
C ARG A 311 -23.72 -18.46 -0.05
N ILE A 312 -24.67 -19.16 -0.70
CA ILE A 312 -24.49 -20.54 -1.17
C ILE A 312 -23.31 -20.67 -2.14
N GLU A 313 -23.11 -19.68 -3.02
CA GLU A 313 -21.99 -19.69 -3.96
C GLU A 313 -20.62 -19.58 -3.28
N VAL A 314 -20.56 -18.95 -2.10
CA VAL A 314 -19.33 -18.67 -1.34
C VAL A 314 -19.07 -19.70 -0.23
N GLU A 315 -20.11 -20.37 0.27
CA GLU A 315 -20.03 -21.37 1.36
C GLU A 315 -19.12 -22.56 1.03
N GLY A 316 -18.94 -22.90 -0.25
CA GLY A 316 -18.06 -23.98 -0.70
C GLY A 316 -16.60 -23.58 -0.93
N LEU A 317 -16.24 -22.30 -0.72
CA LEU A 317 -14.86 -21.85 -0.90
C LEU A 317 -14.00 -22.24 0.32
N ASP A 318 -12.78 -22.66 0.05
CA ASP A 318 -11.81 -22.98 1.10
C ASP A 318 -11.12 -21.69 1.59
N TRP A 319 -11.61 -21.22 2.74
CA TRP A 319 -11.08 -20.07 3.45
C TRP A 319 -9.93 -20.41 4.40
N GLY A 320 -9.45 -21.66 4.44
CA GLY A 320 -8.44 -22.11 5.39
C GLY A 320 -7.11 -21.36 5.30
N PHE A 321 -6.85 -20.68 4.18
CA PHE A 321 -5.71 -19.76 4.08
C PHE A 321 -5.80 -18.60 5.09
N LEU A 322 -7.00 -18.09 5.40
CA LEU A 322 -7.21 -17.01 6.36
C LEU A 322 -6.85 -17.44 7.78
N ASP A 323 -7.17 -18.68 8.16
CA ASP A 323 -6.82 -19.24 9.46
C ASP A 323 -5.30 -19.36 9.62
N ALA A 324 -4.63 -19.87 8.58
CA ALA A 324 -3.17 -19.89 8.54
C ALA A 324 -2.60 -18.45 8.60
N PHE A 325 -3.21 -17.51 7.88
CA PHE A 325 -2.79 -16.11 7.86
C PHE A 325 -2.96 -15.42 9.22
N GLN A 326 -4.02 -15.76 9.97
CA GLN A 326 -4.21 -15.34 11.36
C GLN A 326 -3.08 -15.83 12.26
N TRP A 327 -2.73 -17.11 12.16
CA TRP A 327 -1.60 -17.67 12.90
C TRP A 327 -0.31 -16.93 12.57
N PHE A 328 0.01 -16.75 11.28
CA PHE A 328 1.19 -16.01 10.84
C PHE A 328 1.19 -14.55 11.32
N GLY A 329 0.03 -13.88 11.28
CA GLY A 329 -0.11 -12.50 11.72
C GLY A 329 0.28 -12.30 13.19
N MET A 330 -0.17 -13.19 14.07
CA MET A 330 0.19 -13.12 15.49
C MET A 330 1.71 -13.30 15.71
N HIS A 331 2.34 -14.21 14.97
CA HIS A 331 3.78 -14.45 15.04
C HIS A 331 4.61 -13.31 14.41
N ILE A 332 4.12 -12.68 13.36
CA ILE A 332 4.75 -11.49 12.77
C ILE A 332 4.73 -10.33 13.76
N VAL A 333 3.60 -10.10 14.43
CA VAL A 333 3.46 -9.08 15.47
C VAL A 333 4.51 -9.28 16.56
N ARG A 334 4.59 -10.50 17.10
CA ARG A 334 5.63 -10.90 18.05
C ARG A 334 7.03 -10.62 17.54
N ARG A 335 7.34 -11.11 16.34
CA ARG A 335 8.67 -10.98 15.73
C ARG A 335 9.08 -9.51 15.59
N PHE A 336 8.16 -8.64 15.19
CA PHE A 336 8.47 -7.24 14.95
C PHE A 336 8.59 -6.46 16.25
N VAL A 337 7.76 -6.74 17.26
CA VAL A 337 7.92 -6.17 18.61
C VAL A 337 9.29 -6.51 19.18
N HIS A 338 9.72 -7.77 19.04
CA HIS A 338 11.05 -8.20 19.44
C HIS A 338 12.16 -7.42 18.72
N LEU A 339 12.05 -7.28 17.39
CA LEU A 339 12.99 -6.49 16.59
C LEU A 339 13.01 -5.00 16.93
N PHE A 340 11.85 -4.43 17.29
CA PHE A 340 11.77 -3.05 17.74
C PHE A 340 12.45 -2.83 19.10
N ASN A 341 12.35 -3.81 19.99
CA ASN A 341 12.98 -3.79 21.30
C ASN A 341 14.51 -4.06 21.22
N SER A 342 14.95 -4.82 20.22
CA SER A 342 16.37 -5.18 20.02
C SER A 342 16.96 -4.46 18.81
N ARG A 343 17.42 -3.22 19.01
CA ARG A 343 18.03 -2.41 17.94
C ARG A 343 19.22 -3.12 17.28
N THR A 344 20.09 -3.75 18.07
CA THR A 344 21.29 -4.44 17.56
C THR A 344 20.92 -5.66 16.72
N GLU A 345 19.89 -6.40 17.09
CA GLU A 345 19.40 -7.53 16.28
C GLU A 345 18.74 -7.05 15.00
N LEU A 346 17.94 -5.98 15.05
CA LEU A 346 17.36 -5.39 13.85
C LEU A 346 18.45 -4.91 12.88
N GLU A 347 19.44 -4.15 13.37
CA GLU A 347 20.57 -3.69 12.55
C GLU A 347 21.36 -4.86 11.96
N GLY A 348 21.57 -5.94 12.73
CA GLY A 348 22.26 -7.14 12.26
C GLY A 348 21.52 -7.94 11.19
N ARG A 349 20.19 -7.79 11.09
CA ARG A 349 19.37 -8.50 10.09
C ARG A 349 19.07 -7.69 8.84
N ILE A 350 19.23 -6.37 8.88
CA ILE A 350 18.93 -5.52 7.73
C ILE A 350 19.95 -5.77 6.63
N VAL A 351 19.46 -6.12 5.44
CA VAL A 351 20.28 -6.21 4.24
C VAL A 351 19.74 -5.25 3.19
N VAL A 352 20.58 -4.32 2.74
CA VAL A 352 20.25 -3.36 1.69
C VAL A 352 21.18 -3.56 0.50
N TYR A 353 20.57 -3.63 -0.68
CA TYR A 353 21.25 -4.02 -1.90
C TYR A 353 21.40 -2.87 -2.90
N GLY A 354 22.54 -2.83 -3.61
CA GLY A 354 22.81 -2.07 -4.83
C GLY A 354 22.13 -0.70 -4.96
N LYS A 355 21.21 -0.57 -5.92
CA LYS A 355 20.52 0.70 -6.26
C LYS A 355 19.71 1.30 -5.12
N GLU A 356 19.17 0.47 -4.22
CA GLU A 356 18.42 0.98 -3.06
C GLU A 356 19.37 1.68 -2.09
N ARG A 357 20.56 1.11 -1.89
CA ARG A 357 21.63 1.75 -1.11
C ARG A 357 22.05 3.09 -1.71
N ALA A 358 22.30 3.12 -3.03
CA ALA A 358 22.68 4.36 -3.72
C ALA A 358 21.64 5.49 -3.55
N LYS A 359 20.34 5.16 -3.55
CA LYS A 359 19.27 6.15 -3.30
C LYS A 359 19.37 6.80 -1.91
N PHE A 360 19.86 6.08 -0.91
CA PHE A 360 20.04 6.62 0.44
C PHE A 360 21.33 7.43 0.57
N GLU A 361 22.39 7.04 -0.15
CA GLU A 361 23.67 7.76 -0.19
C GLU A 361 23.54 9.10 -0.96
N ASP A 362 22.87 9.10 -2.13
CA ASP A 362 22.63 10.30 -2.94
C ASP A 362 21.78 11.35 -2.20
N GLY A 363 20.87 10.91 -1.32
CA GLY A 363 20.03 11.78 -0.52
C GLY A 363 20.75 12.49 0.64
N THR A 364 21.97 12.05 0.98
CA THR A 364 22.74 12.62 2.10
C THR A 364 23.67 13.79 1.74
N GLY A 365 23.72 14.20 0.46
CA GLY A 365 24.11 15.56 0.05
C GLY A 365 25.47 16.09 0.51
N ASP A 366 26.36 15.27 1.05
CA ASP A 366 27.72 15.65 1.40
C ASP A 366 28.67 14.87 0.47
N GLY A 367 29.21 15.59 -0.52
CA GLY A 367 29.90 15.06 -1.70
C GLY A 367 31.28 14.46 -1.42
N GLY A 368 31.34 13.43 -0.58
CA GLY A 368 32.51 12.60 -0.38
C GLY A 368 32.54 11.42 -1.35
N ASP A 369 33.30 11.57 -2.43
CA ASP A 369 33.57 10.54 -3.44
C ASP A 369 34.34 9.37 -2.81
N GLY A 370 33.63 8.33 -2.36
CA GLY A 370 34.23 7.20 -1.63
C GLY A 370 33.32 5.98 -1.64
N GLY A 371 33.38 5.19 -2.72
CA GLY A 371 32.70 3.91 -2.82
C GLY A 371 33.23 2.92 -1.77
N PHE A 372 32.49 2.73 -0.68
CA PHE A 372 32.78 1.73 0.35
C PHE A 372 31.78 0.57 0.28
N ALA A 373 32.30 -0.63 0.03
CA ALA A 373 31.54 -1.87 0.23
C ALA A 373 31.40 -2.12 1.74
N LEU A 374 30.17 -1.98 2.27
CA LEU A 374 29.82 -2.38 3.63
C LEU A 374 29.63 -3.90 3.64
N THR A 375 30.73 -4.64 3.61
CA THR A 375 30.73 -6.07 3.94
C THR A 375 31.66 -6.43 5.09
N ASP A 376 32.31 -5.44 5.74
CA ASP A 376 33.17 -5.69 6.91
C ASP A 376 32.64 -5.02 8.20
N GLY A 377 31.73 -5.74 8.86
CA GLY A 377 31.66 -6.00 10.31
C GLY A 377 31.65 -4.88 11.36
N SER A 378 31.83 -3.61 11.04
CA SER A 378 32.05 -2.55 12.07
C SER A 378 31.32 -1.24 11.87
N GLN A 379 30.72 -1.00 10.71
CA GLN A 379 29.94 0.22 10.47
C GLN A 379 28.45 -0.10 10.58
N GLY A 380 27.81 0.44 11.63
CA GLY A 380 26.38 0.26 11.87
C GLY A 380 25.51 0.74 10.70
N VAL A 381 24.29 0.20 10.60
CA VAL A 381 23.34 0.55 9.53
C VAL A 381 23.06 2.07 9.56
N PRO A 382 23.17 2.78 8.42
CA PRO A 382 22.84 4.20 8.35
C PRO A 382 21.45 4.51 8.93
N PRO A 383 21.28 5.56 9.77
CA PRO A 383 20.00 5.87 10.41
C PRO A 383 18.82 6.04 9.44
N VAL A 384 19.09 6.53 8.22
CA VAL A 384 18.07 6.70 7.16
C VAL A 384 17.50 5.35 6.71
N ILE A 385 18.37 4.35 6.53
CA ILE A 385 17.99 2.99 6.16
C ILE A 385 17.19 2.35 7.30
N LEU A 386 17.69 2.45 8.53
CA LEU A 386 16.99 1.91 9.70
C LEU A 386 15.58 2.51 9.84
N ARG A 387 15.43 3.83 9.61
CA ARG A 387 14.14 4.51 9.61
C ARG A 387 13.21 3.99 8.51
N GLU A 388 13.71 3.78 7.29
CA GLU A 388 12.90 3.25 6.18
C GLU A 388 12.47 1.80 6.45
N VAL A 389 13.36 0.94 6.96
CA VAL A 389 13.00 -0.44 7.34
C VAL A 389 11.92 -0.44 8.43
N ARG A 390 12.08 0.36 9.50
CA ARG A 390 11.06 0.51 10.54
C ARG A 390 9.73 0.99 9.98
N ARG A 391 9.77 1.93 9.02
CA ARG A 391 8.56 2.42 8.33
C ARG A 391 7.86 1.31 7.56
N ARG A 392 8.60 0.47 6.83
CA ARG A 392 8.04 -0.67 6.09
C ARG A 392 7.52 -1.76 7.03
N MET A 393 8.24 -2.07 8.11
CA MET A 393 7.77 -2.97 9.17
C MET A 393 6.45 -2.47 9.78
N LEU A 394 6.32 -1.17 10.01
CA LEU A 394 5.09 -0.58 10.52
C LEU A 394 3.93 -0.73 9.53
N LEU A 395 4.17 -0.59 8.23
CA LEU A 395 3.13 -0.81 7.22
C LEU A 395 2.64 -2.26 7.23
N VAL A 396 3.57 -3.22 7.28
CA VAL A 396 3.25 -4.65 7.42
C VAL A 396 2.42 -4.89 8.70
N LEU A 397 2.86 -4.35 9.85
CA LEU A 397 2.12 -4.47 11.11
C LEU A 397 0.73 -3.86 11.02
N ARG A 398 0.59 -2.69 10.40
CA ARG A 398 -0.70 -2.05 10.21
C ARG A 398 -1.66 -3.00 9.52
N SER A 399 -1.25 -3.59 8.39
CA SER A 399 -2.10 -4.48 7.60
C SER A 399 -2.41 -5.79 8.32
N PHE A 400 -1.45 -6.38 9.04
CA PHE A 400 -1.71 -7.56 9.88
C PHE A 400 -2.60 -7.26 11.09
N MET A 401 -2.43 -6.13 11.75
CA MET A 401 -3.23 -5.75 12.91
C MET A 401 -4.67 -5.41 12.53
N THR A 402 -4.88 -4.77 11.37
CA THR A 402 -6.23 -4.57 10.82
C THR A 402 -6.86 -5.90 10.41
N PHE A 403 -6.08 -6.80 9.81
CA PHE A 403 -6.52 -8.16 9.51
C PHE A 403 -6.96 -8.91 10.77
N LEU A 404 -6.10 -9.00 11.80
CA LEU A 404 -6.37 -9.71 13.04
C LEU A 404 -7.60 -9.16 13.77
N ARG A 405 -7.78 -7.83 13.79
CA ARG A 405 -8.96 -7.19 14.36
C ARG A 405 -10.26 -7.70 13.72
N VAL A 406 -10.28 -7.84 12.40
CA VAL A 406 -11.47 -8.32 11.67
C VAL A 406 -11.61 -9.84 11.79
N ALA A 407 -10.53 -10.59 11.60
CA ALA A 407 -10.53 -12.06 11.65
C ALA A 407 -11.00 -12.60 13.01
N LEU A 408 -10.56 -11.97 14.09
CA LEU A 408 -10.95 -12.32 15.46
C LEU A 408 -12.32 -11.75 15.85
N GLY A 409 -13.10 -11.20 14.92
CA GLY A 409 -14.46 -10.71 15.18
C GLY A 409 -14.54 -9.60 16.24
N CYS A 410 -13.47 -8.84 16.45
CA CYS A 410 -13.36 -7.97 17.61
C CYS A 410 -14.44 -6.86 17.64
N GLU A 411 -14.85 -6.38 16.48
CA GLU A 411 -15.91 -5.36 16.40
C GLU A 411 -17.28 -5.88 16.82
N ALA A 412 -17.61 -7.13 16.49
CA ALA A 412 -18.88 -7.73 16.88
C ALA A 412 -18.97 -7.84 18.41
N ILE A 413 -17.87 -8.23 19.06
CA ILE A 413 -17.75 -8.30 20.52
C ILE A 413 -17.90 -6.90 21.15
N LEU A 414 -17.17 -5.91 20.64
CA LEU A 414 -17.21 -4.55 21.20
C LEU A 414 -18.56 -3.84 21.02
N ARG A 415 -19.28 -4.10 19.91
CA ARG A 415 -20.60 -3.51 19.65
C ARG A 415 -21.71 -4.17 20.48
N ASN A 416 -21.52 -5.43 20.87
CA ASN A 416 -22.55 -6.15 21.61
C ASN A 416 -22.41 -5.89 23.11
N SER A 417 -23.36 -5.15 23.69
CA SER A 417 -23.36 -4.87 25.13
C SER A 417 -23.76 -6.09 25.97
N ASP A 418 -24.35 -7.12 25.35
CA ASP A 418 -24.81 -8.35 26.01
C ASP A 418 -23.70 -9.41 25.98
N LYS A 419 -23.07 -9.63 27.14
CA LYS A 419 -21.98 -10.60 27.33
C LYS A 419 -22.36 -12.02 26.95
N HIS A 420 -23.64 -12.39 27.07
CA HIS A 420 -24.13 -13.73 26.75
C HIS A 420 -24.19 -14.01 25.25
N LYS A 421 -24.02 -12.97 24.42
CA LYS A 421 -24.03 -13.05 22.95
C LYS A 421 -22.64 -12.82 22.36
N TRP A 422 -21.61 -12.80 23.19
CA TRP A 422 -20.23 -12.75 22.71
C TRP A 422 -19.86 -14.10 22.15
N ASP A 423 -19.60 -14.13 20.85
CA ASP A 423 -19.09 -15.31 20.17
C ASP A 423 -17.56 -15.26 20.17
N PHE A 424 -16.97 -16.06 21.04
CA PHE A 424 -15.53 -16.22 21.17
C PHE A 424 -14.96 -17.36 20.33
N SER A 425 -15.81 -18.10 19.59
CA SER A 425 -15.37 -19.26 18.81
C SER A 425 -14.30 -18.92 17.75
N LYS A 426 -14.29 -17.67 17.28
CA LYS A 426 -13.31 -17.15 16.31
C LYS A 426 -12.04 -16.58 16.96
N LEU A 427 -12.00 -16.37 18.29
CA LEU A 427 -10.82 -15.82 18.92
C LEU A 427 -9.72 -16.89 19.00
N GLY A 428 -8.73 -16.78 18.11
CA GLY A 428 -7.41 -17.36 18.41
C GLY A 428 -6.89 -16.74 19.72
N ALA A 429 -6.61 -17.59 20.71
CA ALA A 429 -6.19 -17.12 22.03
C ALA A 429 -4.74 -16.63 22.00
N PHE A 430 -4.51 -15.36 22.31
CA PHE A 430 -3.20 -14.91 22.77
C PHE A 430 -2.98 -15.48 24.17
N THR A 431 -1.79 -15.99 24.45
CA THR A 431 -1.50 -16.53 25.78
C THR A 431 -1.62 -15.40 26.82
N PRO A 432 -2.20 -15.68 28.00
CA PRO A 432 -2.50 -14.65 29.01
C PRO A 432 -1.25 -14.01 29.63
N SER A 433 -0.05 -14.55 29.37
CA SER A 433 1.21 -14.13 29.99
C SER A 433 1.66 -12.73 29.56
N VAL A 434 2.06 -11.89 30.53
CA VAL A 434 2.75 -10.62 30.26
C VAL A 434 4.22 -10.85 29.91
N ARG A 435 4.81 -11.95 30.38
CA ARG A 435 6.22 -12.25 30.12
C ARG A 435 6.38 -12.83 28.73
N SER A 436 7.05 -12.09 27.85
CA SER A 436 7.35 -12.43 26.46
C SER A 436 8.33 -13.62 26.29
N GLN A 437 8.52 -14.48 27.31
CA GLN A 437 9.53 -15.54 27.31
C GLN A 437 9.08 -16.84 26.63
N GLU A 438 7.79 -17.00 26.32
CA GLU A 438 7.27 -18.20 25.66
C GLU A 438 7.49 -18.18 24.14
N VAL A 439 7.27 -19.31 23.45
CA VAL A 439 7.32 -19.43 21.98
C VAL A 439 6.07 -18.84 21.31
N ASP A 440 5.00 -18.66 22.07
CA ASP A 440 3.68 -18.29 21.55
C ASP A 440 3.37 -16.79 21.62
N PRO A 441 2.46 -16.27 20.77
CA PRO A 441 1.97 -14.89 20.87
C PRO A 441 1.19 -14.67 22.17
N SER A 442 1.51 -13.60 22.90
CA SER A 442 0.94 -13.31 24.22
C SER A 442 0.34 -11.91 24.32
N LEU A 443 -0.49 -11.67 25.34
CA LEU A 443 -1.00 -10.33 25.66
C LEU A 443 0.13 -9.33 25.97
N GLY A 444 1.21 -9.78 26.60
CA GLY A 444 2.40 -8.95 26.85
C GLY A 444 3.00 -8.37 25.59
N ILE A 445 3.08 -9.17 24.50
CA ILE A 445 3.59 -8.71 23.20
C ILE A 445 2.73 -7.58 22.62
N LEU A 446 1.40 -7.67 22.76
CA LEU A 446 0.50 -6.61 22.30
C LEU A 446 0.66 -5.34 23.15
N LEU A 447 0.88 -5.46 24.46
CA LEU A 447 1.18 -4.32 25.33
C LEU A 447 2.52 -3.66 24.98
N ASP A 448 3.55 -4.45 24.68
CA ASP A 448 4.84 -3.94 24.22
C ASP A 448 4.73 -3.24 22.86
N LEU A 449 3.92 -3.78 21.95
CA LEU A 449 3.59 -3.09 20.69
C LEU A 449 2.96 -1.73 20.96
N LEU A 450 1.99 -1.64 21.87
CA LEU A 450 1.32 -0.39 22.22
C LEU A 450 2.30 0.65 22.79
N ARG A 451 3.20 0.24 23.69
CA ARG A 451 4.26 1.09 24.22
C ARG A 451 5.19 1.58 23.11
N HIS A 452 5.57 0.69 22.18
CA HIS A 452 6.40 1.07 21.05
C HIS A 452 5.70 2.07 20.13
N MET A 453 4.40 1.87 19.84
CA MET A 453 3.61 2.81 19.06
C MET A 453 3.47 4.17 19.75
N ALA A 454 3.28 4.21 21.07
CA ALA A 454 3.25 5.44 21.85
C ALA A 454 4.59 6.20 21.73
N GLY A 455 5.71 5.50 21.82
CA GLY A 455 7.05 6.07 21.59
C GLY A 455 7.22 6.67 20.20
N ILE A 456 6.84 5.93 19.15
CA ILE A 456 6.85 6.40 17.76
C ILE A 456 5.99 7.66 17.58
N ILE A 457 4.76 7.65 18.10
CA ILE A 457 3.83 8.78 17.98
C ILE A 457 4.42 10.02 18.67
N LYS A 458 5.03 9.84 19.84
CA LYS A 458 5.71 10.90 20.57
C LYS A 458 6.89 11.47 19.78
N GLU A 459 7.77 10.62 19.26
CA GLU A 459 8.91 11.03 18.42
C GLU A 459 8.45 11.84 17.20
N LEU A 460 7.43 11.37 16.48
CA LEU A 460 6.89 12.05 15.30
C LEU A 460 6.24 13.39 15.64
N SER A 461 5.57 13.48 16.80
CA SER A 461 4.99 14.72 17.32
C SER A 461 6.07 15.75 17.70
N GLU A 462 7.14 15.30 18.36
CA GLU A 462 8.28 16.14 18.71
C GLU A 462 9.05 16.63 17.47
N GLU A 463 9.25 15.76 16.47
CA GLU A 463 9.84 16.13 15.18
C GLU A 463 8.99 17.18 14.45
N ALA A 464 7.66 17.02 14.42
CA ALA A 464 6.74 17.96 13.80
C ALA A 464 6.79 19.33 14.51
N ALA A 465 6.76 19.33 15.84
CA ALA A 465 6.88 20.55 16.65
C ALA A 465 8.21 21.28 16.43
N ALA A 466 9.32 20.54 16.34
CA ALA A 466 10.65 21.09 16.06
C ALA A 466 10.73 21.75 14.67
N ARG A 467 10.13 21.12 13.64
CA ARG A 467 10.06 21.71 12.29
C ARG A 467 9.25 23.01 12.30
N HIS A 468 8.10 23.01 12.96
CA HIS A 468 7.25 24.20 13.05
C HIS A 468 7.91 25.35 13.85
N ALA A 469 8.68 25.03 14.90
CA ALA A 469 9.48 26.02 15.63
C ALA A 469 10.58 26.63 14.75
N LYS A 470 11.25 25.80 13.92
CA LYS A 470 12.27 26.27 12.97
C LYS A 470 11.68 27.21 11.90
N ASP A 471 10.47 26.92 11.44
CA ASP A 471 9.76 27.77 10.47
C ASP A 471 9.32 29.11 11.08
N LYS A 472 8.90 29.12 12.36
CA LYS A 472 8.59 30.37 13.09
C LYS A 472 9.84 31.20 13.41
N GLY A 473 10.98 30.54 13.67
CA GLY A 473 12.25 31.19 13.99
C GLY A 473 12.94 31.85 12.81
N LYS A 474 12.62 31.44 11.56
CA LYS A 474 12.98 32.18 10.35
C LYS A 474 12.07 33.40 10.23
N GLY A 475 12.32 34.42 11.06
CA GLY A 475 11.70 35.74 10.93
C GLY A 475 11.85 36.32 9.53
N LYS A 476 11.06 37.35 9.19
CA LYS A 476 11.03 38.11 7.92
C LYS A 476 12.38 38.70 7.49
N GLY A 477 13.40 37.88 7.28
CA GLY A 477 14.58 38.25 6.52
C GLY A 477 14.18 38.50 5.06
N PRO A 478 14.94 39.33 4.32
CA PRO A 478 14.68 39.59 2.91
C PRO A 478 14.54 38.25 2.18
N ALA A 479 13.49 38.12 1.37
CA ALA A 479 13.13 36.90 0.68
C ALA A 479 14.30 36.40 -0.18
N VAL A 480 15.13 35.51 0.39
CA VAL A 480 16.08 34.73 -0.38
C VAL A 480 15.21 33.80 -1.24
N PRO A 481 15.37 33.84 -2.58
CA PRO A 481 14.57 33.00 -3.46
C PRO A 481 14.77 31.55 -3.01
N ALA A 482 13.65 30.89 -2.69
CA ALA A 482 13.62 29.52 -2.22
C ALA A 482 14.52 28.64 -3.10
N SER A 483 15.68 28.27 -2.56
CA SER A 483 16.62 27.41 -3.24
C SER A 483 15.95 26.05 -3.43
N SER A 484 15.81 25.68 -4.70
CA SER A 484 15.49 24.36 -5.23
C SER A 484 14.28 23.61 -4.65
N ALA A 485 13.26 23.45 -5.49
CA ALA A 485 12.10 22.57 -5.31
C ALA A 485 12.44 21.05 -5.18
N THR A 486 13.70 20.71 -4.94
CA THR A 486 14.19 19.34 -4.69
C THR A 486 14.10 18.94 -3.21
N ASP A 487 14.03 19.90 -2.28
CA ASP A 487 13.90 19.63 -0.82
C ASP A 487 12.51 19.10 -0.39
N LYS A 488 11.55 19.03 -1.33
CA LYS A 488 10.22 18.43 -1.08
C LYS A 488 10.20 16.91 -1.16
N PHE A 489 11.31 16.27 -1.55
CA PHE A 489 11.47 14.82 -1.58
C PHE A 489 12.27 14.31 -0.38
N GLY A 490 12.07 14.90 0.80
CA GLY A 490 12.47 14.24 2.03
C GLY A 490 11.87 12.82 2.06
N PRO A 491 12.58 11.81 2.61
CA PRO A 491 12.07 10.45 2.68
C PRO A 491 10.66 10.48 3.29
N PRO A 492 9.70 9.70 2.74
CA PRO A 492 8.33 9.71 3.22
C PRO A 492 8.35 9.50 4.73
N THR A 493 7.99 10.54 5.48
CA THR A 493 7.97 10.48 6.94
C THR A 493 7.06 9.34 7.33
N MET A 494 7.51 8.52 8.27
CA MET A 494 6.70 7.49 8.90
C MET A 494 5.35 8.11 9.25
N SER A 495 4.27 7.66 8.59
CA SER A 495 2.98 8.30 8.77
C SER A 495 2.51 7.94 10.16
N ALA A 496 2.40 8.95 11.02
CA ALA A 496 1.90 8.77 12.37
C ALA A 496 0.48 8.16 12.35
N ALA A 497 -0.27 8.27 11.25
CA ALA A 497 -1.58 7.65 11.08
C ALA A 497 -1.49 6.11 11.06
N ASN A 498 -0.43 5.56 10.47
CA ASN A 498 -0.19 4.11 10.50
C ASN A 498 0.15 3.63 11.92
N ALA A 499 0.95 4.39 12.67
CA ALA A 499 1.27 4.07 14.07
C ALA A 499 0.03 4.11 14.97
N VAL A 500 -0.83 5.12 14.78
CA VAL A 500 -2.11 5.22 15.48
C VAL A 500 -3.03 4.06 15.13
N LEU A 501 -3.16 3.71 13.85
CA LEU A 501 -4.02 2.58 13.46
C LEU A 501 -3.52 1.26 14.04
N VAL A 502 -2.20 1.03 14.07
CA VAL A 502 -1.61 -0.13 14.76
C VAL A 502 -1.93 -0.11 16.25
N ALA A 503 -1.78 1.05 16.91
CA ALA A 503 -2.11 1.20 18.32
C ALA A 503 -3.60 0.95 18.60
N GLU A 504 -4.49 1.50 17.75
CA GLU A 504 -5.92 1.32 17.84
C GLU A 504 -6.30 -0.17 17.73
N CYS A 505 -5.81 -0.86 16.70
CA CYS A 505 -6.03 -2.29 16.53
C CYS A 505 -5.47 -3.09 17.72
N GLY A 506 -4.29 -2.73 18.24
CA GLY A 506 -3.70 -3.35 19.42
C GLY A 506 -4.58 -3.18 20.67
N LEU A 507 -5.14 -1.99 20.88
CA LEU A 507 -6.06 -1.71 21.99
C LEU A 507 -7.33 -2.55 21.90
N VAL A 508 -7.93 -2.62 20.71
CA VAL A 508 -9.10 -3.46 20.44
C VAL A 508 -8.80 -4.91 20.77
N LEU A 509 -7.68 -5.43 20.25
CA LEU A 509 -7.28 -6.83 20.41
C LEU A 509 -7.02 -7.18 21.87
N VAL A 510 -6.29 -6.34 22.61
CA VAL A 510 -6.05 -6.58 24.05
C VAL A 510 -7.37 -6.56 24.81
N ALA A 511 -8.27 -5.62 24.54
CA ALA A 511 -9.56 -5.54 25.22
C ALA A 511 -10.44 -6.77 24.97
N THR A 512 -10.52 -7.26 23.74
CA THR A 512 -11.34 -8.43 23.40
C THR A 512 -10.75 -9.72 23.96
N GLN A 513 -9.43 -9.87 23.93
CA GLN A 513 -8.74 -11.02 24.52
C GLN A 513 -8.85 -11.04 26.06
N LEU A 514 -8.80 -9.88 26.72
CA LEU A 514 -9.11 -9.79 28.16
C LEU A 514 -10.57 -10.22 28.45
N GLY A 515 -11.50 -9.85 27.57
CA GLY A 515 -12.89 -10.31 27.64
C GLY A 515 -13.02 -11.83 27.53
N LEU A 516 -12.27 -12.45 26.61
CA LEU A 516 -12.21 -13.91 26.44
C LEU A 516 -11.73 -14.61 27.71
N HIS A 517 -10.53 -14.26 28.18
CA HIS A 517 -9.93 -14.89 29.38
C HIS A 517 -10.81 -14.75 30.61
N ARG A 518 -11.58 -13.65 30.71
CA ARG A 518 -12.57 -13.48 31.78
C ARG A 518 -13.73 -14.46 31.69
N VAL A 519 -14.25 -14.68 30.49
CA VAL A 519 -15.42 -15.55 30.24
C VAL A 519 -15.05 -17.02 30.39
N GLU A 520 -13.86 -17.41 29.94
CA GLU A 520 -13.33 -18.77 30.13
C GLU A 520 -12.99 -19.04 31.61
N GLY A 521 -12.65 -17.99 32.37
CA GLY A 521 -12.46 -18.05 33.83
C GLY A 521 -11.15 -18.72 34.27
N GLU A 522 -10.37 -19.25 33.35
CA GLU A 522 -9.05 -19.81 33.62
C GLU A 522 -8.04 -18.68 33.85
N ASN A 523 -7.34 -18.70 35.00
CA ASN A 523 -6.25 -17.77 35.34
C ASN A 523 -6.59 -16.26 35.33
N TRP A 524 -7.87 -15.87 35.39
CA TRP A 524 -8.26 -14.46 35.36
C TRP A 524 -7.59 -13.61 36.45
N GLU A 525 -7.45 -14.11 37.68
CA GLU A 525 -6.80 -13.33 38.76
C GLU A 525 -5.34 -13.00 38.44
N ALA A 526 -4.62 -13.90 37.74
CA ALA A 526 -3.26 -13.62 37.30
C ALA A 526 -3.26 -12.58 36.17
N VAL A 527 -4.14 -12.75 35.18
CA VAL A 527 -4.33 -11.80 34.06
C VAL A 527 -4.72 -10.40 34.55
N GLU A 528 -5.62 -10.33 35.53
CA GLU A 528 -6.09 -9.06 36.10
C GLU A 528 -4.94 -8.32 36.81
N ASN A 529 -4.16 -9.03 37.61
CA ASN A 529 -3.06 -8.44 38.37
C ASN A 529 -1.87 -8.06 37.47
N GLU A 530 -1.59 -8.82 36.41
CA GLU A 530 -0.42 -8.62 35.55
C GLU A 530 -0.72 -7.71 34.34
N VAL A 531 -1.81 -7.96 33.61
CA VAL A 531 -2.08 -7.35 32.30
C VAL A 531 -2.93 -6.08 32.42
N VAL A 532 -3.98 -6.09 33.25
CA VAL A 532 -4.98 -5.00 33.26
C VAL A 532 -4.38 -3.68 33.76
N GLY A 533 -3.46 -3.73 34.74
CA GLY A 533 -2.75 -2.55 35.22
C GLY A 533 -1.93 -1.87 34.11
N ASP A 534 -1.11 -2.67 33.42
CA ASP A 534 -0.29 -2.24 32.30
C ASP A 534 -1.12 -1.73 31.13
N PHE A 535 -2.23 -2.41 30.82
CA PHE A 535 -3.14 -1.99 29.79
C PHE A 535 -3.76 -0.62 30.08
N VAL A 536 -4.25 -0.39 31.30
CA VAL A 536 -4.79 0.91 31.73
C VAL A 536 -3.74 2.00 31.62
N ALA A 537 -2.49 1.72 31.98
CA ALA A 537 -1.38 2.66 31.85
C ALA A 537 -1.12 3.01 30.37
N SER A 538 -1.01 2.02 29.48
CA SER A 538 -0.79 2.24 28.04
C SER A 538 -1.94 3.02 27.39
N VAL A 539 -3.19 2.72 27.77
CA VAL A 539 -4.38 3.46 27.34
C VAL A 539 -4.32 4.93 27.79
N GLY A 540 -3.95 5.18 29.05
CA GLY A 540 -3.81 6.54 29.58
C GLY A 540 -2.70 7.33 28.89
N GLU A 541 -1.56 6.70 28.61
CA GLU A 541 -0.45 7.32 27.87
C GLU A 541 -0.87 7.70 26.44
N LEU A 542 -1.50 6.77 25.71
CA LEU A 542 -2.00 7.04 24.36
C LEU A 542 -3.07 8.14 24.36
N GLU A 543 -3.97 8.18 25.34
CA GLU A 543 -4.96 9.25 25.47
C GLU A 543 -4.29 10.63 25.61
N VAL A 544 -3.28 10.74 26.48
CA VAL A 544 -2.53 12.00 26.69
C VAL A 544 -1.77 12.40 25.43
N LEU A 545 -1.15 11.44 24.74
CA LEU A 545 -0.43 11.70 23.48
C LEU A 545 -1.38 12.17 22.37
N LEU A 546 -2.53 11.51 22.21
CA LEU A 546 -3.53 11.87 21.21
C LEU A 546 -4.20 13.22 21.51
N ALA A 547 -4.52 13.48 22.79
CA ALA A 547 -5.06 14.77 23.22
C ALA A 547 -4.05 15.91 22.99
N GLY A 548 -2.78 15.68 23.36
CA GLY A 548 -1.70 16.63 23.14
C GLY A 548 -1.43 16.90 21.65
N ALA A 549 -1.49 15.86 20.80
CA ALA A 549 -1.37 16.00 19.35
C ALA A 549 -2.50 16.85 18.77
N LYS A 550 -3.75 16.61 19.22
CA LYS A 550 -4.92 17.39 18.82
C LYS A 550 -4.82 18.87 19.20
N GLU A 551 -4.37 19.16 20.42
CA GLU A 551 -4.30 20.53 20.96
C GLU A 551 -3.13 21.34 20.35
N LYS A 552 -1.95 20.73 20.24
CA LYS A 552 -0.73 21.47 19.89
C LYS A 552 -0.65 21.85 18.42
N ASP A 553 -1.28 21.10 17.53
CA ASP A 553 -0.97 21.29 16.12
C ASP A 553 -2.03 20.78 15.14
N GLU A 554 -3.27 21.30 15.21
CA GLU A 554 -4.30 20.99 14.22
C GLU A 554 -3.83 21.20 12.76
N LYS A 555 -2.85 22.10 12.53
CA LYS A 555 -2.20 22.32 11.24
C LYS A 555 -1.10 21.29 10.93
N ALA A 556 -0.19 20.96 11.85
CA ALA A 556 0.81 19.90 11.59
C ALA A 556 0.19 18.51 11.55
N VAL A 557 -0.89 18.27 12.30
CA VAL A 557 -1.76 17.08 12.22
C VAL A 557 -2.36 16.97 10.83
N LYS A 558 -2.96 18.06 10.30
CA LYS A 558 -3.41 18.11 8.89
C LYS A 558 -2.26 17.91 7.89
N LEU A 559 -1.07 18.45 8.17
CA LEU A 559 0.14 18.30 7.33
C LEU A 559 0.74 16.87 7.38
N ALA A 560 0.60 16.18 8.51
CA ALA A 560 1.00 14.79 8.73
C ALA A 560 -0.04 13.79 8.20
N GLY A 561 -1.13 14.30 7.62
CA GLY A 561 -2.20 13.50 7.02
C GLY A 561 -3.19 12.91 8.02
N TRP A 562 -3.17 13.33 9.29
CA TRP A 562 -4.14 12.89 10.29
C TRP A 562 -5.47 13.60 10.04
N GLN A 563 -6.52 12.84 9.74
CA GLN A 563 -7.86 13.43 9.71
C GLN A 563 -8.33 13.61 11.15
N GLY A 564 -8.87 14.79 11.49
CA GLY A 564 -9.36 15.06 12.86
C GLY A 564 -10.45 14.07 13.32
N ALA A 565 -11.14 13.42 12.36
CA ALA A 565 -12.09 12.34 12.62
C ALA A 565 -11.40 11.08 13.16
N GLU A 566 -10.29 10.64 12.56
CA GLU A 566 -9.54 9.43 12.98
C GLU A 566 -9.04 9.57 14.42
N ILE A 567 -8.50 10.72 14.79
CA ILE A 567 -8.08 11.02 16.18
C ILE A 567 -9.27 10.88 17.13
N GLN A 568 -10.41 11.43 16.73
CA GLN A 568 -11.61 11.41 17.56
C GLN A 568 -12.15 9.99 17.70
N ASP A 569 -12.10 9.17 16.64
CA ASP A 569 -12.49 7.77 16.65
C ASP A 569 -11.56 6.94 17.54
N THR A 570 -10.25 7.14 17.47
CA THR A 570 -9.30 6.50 18.38
C THR A 570 -9.55 6.92 19.84
N ILE A 571 -9.76 8.21 20.12
CA ILE A 571 -10.12 8.69 21.47
C ILE A 571 -11.44 8.06 21.94
N ASN A 572 -12.44 7.98 21.06
CA ASN A 572 -13.73 7.37 21.38
C ASN A 572 -13.58 5.89 21.70
N LEU A 573 -12.77 5.17 20.93
CA LEU A 573 -12.46 3.77 21.19
C LEU A 573 -11.70 3.60 22.51
N VAL A 574 -10.67 4.40 22.77
CA VAL A 574 -9.93 4.44 24.05
C VAL A 574 -10.91 4.63 25.21
N LYS A 575 -11.89 5.52 25.08
CA LYS A 575 -12.96 5.72 26.07
C LYS A 575 -13.91 4.53 26.20
N VAL A 576 -14.25 3.87 25.09
CA VAL A 576 -15.04 2.63 25.10
C VAL A 576 -14.29 1.53 25.85
N VAL A 577 -12.99 1.38 25.58
CA VAL A 577 -12.10 0.43 26.26
C VAL A 577 -11.96 0.77 27.74
N GLN A 578 -11.75 2.03 28.12
CA GLN A 578 -11.74 2.45 29.53
C GLN A 578 -13.09 2.21 30.21
N GLY A 579 -14.20 2.51 29.53
CA GLY A 579 -15.55 2.28 30.03
C GLY A 579 -15.81 0.79 30.24
N PHE A 580 -15.30 -0.06 29.35
CA PHE A 580 -15.27 -1.51 29.52
C PHE A 580 -14.48 -1.89 30.78
N ILE A 581 -13.21 -1.48 30.90
CA ILE A 581 -12.36 -1.79 32.08
C ILE A 581 -13.01 -1.32 33.40
N ARG A 582 -13.59 -0.11 33.43
CA ARG A 582 -14.25 0.43 34.63
C ARG A 582 -15.49 -0.38 35.02
N ARG A 583 -16.33 -0.76 34.04
CA ARG A 583 -17.48 -1.64 34.29
C ARG A 583 -17.03 -2.98 34.84
N GLU A 584 -15.95 -3.55 34.30
CA GLU A 584 -15.41 -4.82 34.77
C GLU A 584 -14.86 -4.74 36.21
N ARG A 585 -14.12 -3.68 36.59
CA ARG A 585 -13.65 -3.47 37.98
C ARG A 585 -14.78 -3.32 39.00
N ILE A 586 -15.90 -2.71 38.62
CA ILE A 586 -17.05 -2.52 39.52
C ILE A 586 -17.80 -3.85 39.72
N GLY A 587 -17.82 -4.71 38.70
CA GLY A 587 -18.44 -6.03 38.76
C GLY A 587 -17.77 -7.00 39.72
N SER A 588 -16.42 -7.02 39.78
CA SER A 588 -15.67 -7.93 40.67
C SER A 588 -15.76 -7.59 42.15
N GLY A 589 -16.05 -6.33 42.50
CA GLY A 589 -16.20 -5.88 43.89
C GLY A 589 -17.54 -6.23 44.56
N SER A 590 -18.55 -6.67 43.80
CA SER A 590 -19.93 -6.87 44.33
C SER A 590 -20.35 -8.35 44.52
N SER A 591 -19.58 -9.31 44.03
CA SER A 591 -19.92 -10.75 44.13
C SER A 591 -19.39 -11.44 45.41
N GLY A 592 -18.72 -10.70 46.31
CA GLY A 592 -18.18 -11.22 47.57
C GLY A 592 -19.21 -11.52 48.67
N GLY A 593 -20.52 -11.52 48.39
CA GLY A 593 -21.52 -11.47 49.45
C GLY A 593 -22.85 -12.16 49.26
N VAL A 594 -23.04 -13.12 48.34
CA VAL A 594 -24.16 -14.09 48.45
C VAL A 594 -23.76 -15.42 47.79
N ARG A 595 -23.16 -16.33 48.56
CA ARG A 595 -23.31 -17.77 48.33
C ARG A 595 -24.20 -18.32 49.45
N ARG A 596 -25.43 -18.68 49.08
CA ARG A 596 -26.23 -19.71 49.75
C ARG A 596 -26.70 -20.67 48.67
#